data_AF-A0A356T3U0-F1
#
_entry.id   AF-A0A356T3U0-F1
#
_cell.length_a   1.000
_cell.length_b   1.000
_cell.length_c   1.000
_cell.angle_alpha   90.00
_cell.angle_beta   90.00
_cell.angle_gamma   90.00
#
_symmetry.space_group_name_H-M   'P 1'
#
loop_
_entity.id
_entity.type
_entity.pdbx_description
1 polymer ?
#
loop_
_entity_poly.entity_id
_entity_poly.type
_entity_poly.pdbx_seq_one_letter_code
_entity_poly.pdbx_strand_id
1 'polypeptide(L)'
;MPTKHAWWTLALLALACGGPQDPATEDLTAEEHEAEAAREEAAASEHEDRYDPDARLTTGGQQPGTDLYYGTDHYNPTEVHLHAAVEHRDHADAHRARAEQLRSFAEAECAEFPPETRASCPLLLGLEE
;
A
#
# COMPACT_ATOMS: atom_id res chain seq x y z
N MET A 1 -8.96 51.06 4.67
CA MET A 1 -7.77 51.05 3.78
C MET A 1 -6.56 50.62 4.62
N PRO A 2 -5.63 49.78 4.11
CA PRO A 2 -5.78 48.86 2.97
C PRO A 2 -6.74 47.72 3.40
N THR A 3 -6.35 46.53 3.86
CA THR A 3 -5.77 45.33 3.19
C THR A 3 -6.88 44.28 3.07
N LYS A 4 -6.98 43.29 2.16
CA LYS A 4 -6.18 42.70 1.05
C LYS A 4 -4.97 41.80 1.42
N HIS A 5 -4.99 40.57 0.89
CA HIS A 5 -3.96 39.50 0.95
C HIS A 5 -3.93 38.64 2.24
N ALA A 6 -4.89 37.71 2.40
CA ALA A 6 -4.81 36.64 3.42
C ALA A 6 -5.59 35.35 3.07
N TRP A 7 -6.03 35.13 1.82
CA TRP A 7 -6.96 34.05 1.44
C TRP A 7 -6.36 33.00 0.46
N TRP A 8 -5.03 32.86 0.40
CA TRP A 8 -4.35 32.05 -0.61
C TRP A 8 -3.34 31.03 -0.02
N THR A 9 -3.62 30.51 1.18
CA THR A 9 -2.65 29.63 1.88
C THR A 9 -3.28 28.53 2.75
N LEU A 10 -4.39 27.93 2.33
CA LEU A 10 -5.04 26.85 3.09
C LEU A 10 -5.85 25.87 2.20
N ALA A 11 -5.22 25.40 1.12
CA ALA A 11 -5.83 24.47 0.15
C ALA A 11 -4.86 23.38 -0.37
N LEU A 12 -3.91 22.93 0.46
CA LEU A 12 -2.83 21.99 0.06
C LEU A 12 -2.61 20.80 1.03
N LEU A 13 -3.51 20.58 2.00
CA LEU A 13 -3.34 19.58 3.08
C LEU A 13 -4.30 18.38 3.01
N ALA A 14 -4.99 18.16 1.89
CA ALA A 14 -6.08 17.19 1.76
C ALA A 14 -5.81 16.05 0.75
N LEU A 15 -4.55 15.63 0.59
CA LEU A 15 -4.14 14.62 -0.43
C LEU A 15 -3.37 13.41 0.15
N ALA A 16 -3.35 13.23 1.48
CA ALA A 16 -2.37 12.38 2.16
C ALA A 16 -2.89 11.04 2.73
N CYS A 17 -4.12 10.60 2.41
CA CYS A 17 -4.63 9.29 2.82
C CYS A 17 -5.39 8.60 1.68
N GLY A 18 -4.95 7.40 1.27
CA GLY A 18 -5.73 6.48 0.44
C GLY A 18 -5.45 6.48 -1.07
N GLY A 19 -4.25 6.87 -1.50
CA GLY A 19 -3.73 6.52 -2.83
C GLY A 19 -2.74 5.36 -2.74
N PRO A 20 -2.44 4.62 -3.84
CA PRO A 20 -1.37 3.64 -3.85
C PRO A 20 -0.05 4.31 -3.45
N GLN A 21 0.57 3.82 -2.37
CA GLN A 21 1.89 4.27 -1.91
C GLN A 21 2.95 3.38 -2.56
N ASP A 22 4.02 3.99 -3.09
CA ASP A 22 5.15 3.25 -3.67
C ASP A 22 6.13 2.87 -2.54
N PRO A 23 6.29 1.57 -2.22
CA PRO A 23 7.15 1.11 -1.12
C PRO A 23 8.63 1.51 -1.29
N ALA A 24 9.07 1.85 -2.50
CA ALA A 24 10.42 2.33 -2.74
C ALA A 24 10.64 3.79 -2.29
N THR A 25 9.56 4.56 -2.08
CA THR A 25 9.60 5.98 -1.69
C THR A 25 9.39 6.23 -0.20
N GLU A 26 9.06 5.19 0.56
CA GLU A 26 8.80 5.29 2.00
C GLU A 26 10.11 5.24 2.80
N ASP A 27 10.18 6.09 3.83
CA ASP A 27 11.32 6.17 4.76
C ASP A 27 11.05 5.25 5.96
N LEU A 28 11.15 3.94 5.71
CA LEU A 28 10.93 2.87 6.68
C LEU A 28 12.19 2.02 6.87
N THR A 29 12.35 1.46 8.07
CA THR A 29 13.38 0.43 8.32
C THR A 29 13.02 -0.91 7.69
N ALA A 30 14.00 -1.82 7.59
CA ALA A 30 13.77 -3.18 7.09
C ALA A 30 12.76 -3.98 7.94
N GLU A 31 12.63 -3.69 9.23
CA GLU A 31 11.62 -4.33 10.09
C GLU A 31 10.22 -3.73 9.86
N GLU A 32 10.12 -2.42 9.66
CA GLU A 32 8.85 -1.75 9.34
C GLU A 32 8.30 -2.14 7.96
N HIS A 33 9.18 -2.32 6.96
CA HIS A 33 8.77 -2.87 5.66
C HIS A 33 8.20 -4.31 5.79
N GLU A 34 8.80 -5.21 6.57
CA GLU A 34 8.22 -6.54 6.82
C GLU A 34 6.88 -6.45 7.55
N ALA A 35 6.76 -5.52 8.50
CA ALA A 35 5.53 -5.30 9.24
C ALA A 35 4.41 -4.76 8.33
N GLU A 36 4.72 -3.95 7.31
CA GLU A 36 3.77 -3.51 6.28
C GLU A 36 3.44 -4.65 5.30
N ALA A 37 4.42 -5.45 4.87
CA ALA A 37 4.15 -6.64 4.05
C ALA A 37 3.16 -7.60 4.72
N ALA A 38 3.29 -7.81 6.03
CA ALA A 38 2.35 -8.62 6.81
C ALA A 38 0.95 -7.98 6.96
N ARG A 39 0.84 -6.64 6.94
CA ARG A 39 -0.44 -5.92 6.91
C ARG A 39 -1.12 -6.06 5.55
N GLU A 40 -0.36 -5.88 4.47
CA GLU A 40 -0.83 -6.03 3.10
C GLU A 40 -1.27 -7.49 2.81
N GLU A 41 -0.56 -8.51 3.30
CA GLU A 41 -1.04 -9.91 3.21
C GLU A 41 -2.35 -10.17 3.98
N ALA A 42 -2.54 -9.53 5.14
CA ALA A 42 -3.79 -9.61 5.87
C ALA A 42 -4.94 -8.93 5.11
N ALA A 43 -4.69 -7.77 4.49
CA ALA A 43 -5.66 -7.08 3.63
C ALA A 43 -6.00 -7.89 2.37
N ALA A 44 -5.00 -8.52 1.74
CA ALA A 44 -5.20 -9.45 0.63
C ALA A 44 -6.14 -10.60 1.04
N SER A 45 -5.88 -11.21 2.20
CA SER A 45 -6.70 -12.30 2.75
C SER A 45 -8.14 -11.86 3.03
N GLU A 46 -8.34 -10.67 3.62
CA GLU A 46 -9.68 -10.09 3.84
C GLU A 46 -10.43 -9.83 2.51
N HIS A 47 -9.71 -9.56 1.42
CA HIS A 47 -10.28 -9.44 0.10
C HIS A 47 -10.61 -10.79 -0.55
N GLU A 48 -9.79 -11.83 -0.37
CA GLU A 48 -10.12 -13.19 -0.82
C GLU A 48 -11.36 -13.74 -0.12
N ASP A 49 -11.49 -13.55 1.20
CA ASP A 49 -12.67 -13.95 1.98
C ASP A 49 -13.98 -13.26 1.53
N ARG A 50 -13.86 -12.11 0.85
CA ARG A 50 -15.00 -11.35 0.29
C ARG A 50 -15.30 -11.70 -1.17
N TYR A 51 -14.46 -12.46 -1.86
CA TYR A 51 -14.70 -12.87 -3.23
C TYR A 51 -15.64 -14.09 -3.28
N ASP A 52 -16.84 -13.89 -3.85
CA ASP A 52 -17.77 -14.98 -4.16
C ASP A 52 -17.70 -15.29 -5.68
N PRO A 53 -17.17 -16.46 -6.10
CA PRO A 53 -17.09 -16.81 -7.51
C PRO A 53 -18.46 -17.01 -8.18
N ASP A 54 -19.52 -17.24 -7.41
CA ASP A 54 -20.88 -17.52 -7.88
C ASP A 54 -21.81 -16.28 -7.81
N ALA A 55 -21.36 -15.19 -7.19
CA ALA A 55 -22.11 -13.93 -7.17
C ALA A 55 -22.35 -13.38 -8.58
N ARG A 56 -23.61 -13.13 -8.94
CA ARG A 56 -24.01 -12.59 -10.25
C ARG A 56 -25.02 -11.47 -10.06
N LEU A 57 -24.77 -10.32 -10.67
CA LEU A 57 -25.72 -9.22 -10.78
C LEU A 57 -26.05 -8.97 -12.24
N THR A 58 -27.32 -8.72 -12.54
CA THR A 58 -27.80 -8.44 -13.89
C THR A 58 -28.06 -6.95 -14.04
N THR A 59 -27.32 -6.30 -14.92
CA THR A 59 -27.55 -4.91 -15.33
C THR A 59 -28.18 -4.89 -16.70
N GLY A 60 -29.38 -4.31 -16.78
CA GLY A 60 -30.18 -4.27 -18.00
C GLY A 60 -31.67 -4.40 -17.68
N GLY A 61 -32.51 -3.87 -18.56
CA GLY A 61 -33.95 -3.86 -18.38
C GLY A 61 -34.64 -3.03 -19.45
N GLN A 62 -35.91 -3.33 -19.72
CA GLN A 62 -36.71 -2.53 -20.65
C GLN A 62 -37.12 -1.22 -19.97
N GLN A 63 -36.89 -0.10 -20.65
CA GLN A 63 -37.33 1.19 -20.14
C GLN A 63 -38.88 1.28 -20.18
N PRO A 64 -39.57 1.61 -19.08
CA PRO A 64 -41.03 1.68 -19.07
C PRO A 64 -41.56 2.67 -20.12
N GLY A 65 -42.45 2.19 -20.99
CA GLY A 65 -43.07 3.00 -22.05
C GLY A 65 -42.27 3.13 -23.34
N THR A 66 -41.19 2.37 -23.54
CA THR A 66 -40.50 2.26 -24.84
C THR A 66 -40.18 0.81 -25.22
N ASP A 67 -40.00 0.56 -26.52
CA ASP A 67 -39.50 -0.72 -27.04
C ASP A 67 -37.96 -0.82 -26.98
N LEU A 68 -37.30 0.10 -26.25
CA LEU A 68 -35.84 0.09 -26.10
C LEU A 68 -35.43 -0.93 -25.03
N TYR A 69 -34.81 -2.00 -25.51
CA TYR A 69 -34.18 -3.02 -24.67
C TYR A 69 -32.67 -2.76 -24.61
N TYR A 70 -32.17 -2.38 -23.44
CA TYR A 70 -30.74 -2.43 -23.16
C TYR A 70 -30.36 -3.88 -22.87
N GLY A 71 -29.27 -4.35 -23.48
CA GLY A 71 -28.78 -5.71 -23.29
C GLY A 71 -28.57 -6.03 -21.81
N THR A 72 -28.89 -7.26 -21.40
CA THR A 72 -28.64 -7.73 -20.05
C THR A 72 -27.20 -8.22 -19.95
N ASP A 73 -26.34 -7.40 -19.36
CA ASP A 73 -25.00 -7.82 -18.97
C ASP A 73 -25.07 -8.49 -17.59
N HIS A 74 -24.42 -9.65 -17.47
CA HIS A 74 -24.20 -10.33 -16.20
C HIS A 74 -22.74 -10.10 -15.80
N TYR A 75 -22.52 -9.52 -14.62
CA TYR A 75 -21.18 -9.38 -14.04
C TYR A 75 -21.16 -9.90 -12.61
N ASN A 76 -19.97 -10.22 -12.11
CA ASN A 76 -19.79 -10.56 -10.72
C ASN A 76 -19.44 -9.28 -9.92
N PRO A 77 -20.31 -8.82 -8.99
CA PRO A 77 -20.03 -7.61 -8.21
C PRO A 77 -18.86 -7.76 -7.24
N THR A 78 -18.41 -8.98 -6.90
CA THR A 78 -17.28 -9.20 -5.99
C THR A 78 -15.94 -9.38 -6.71
N GLU A 79 -15.88 -9.38 -8.04
CA GLU A 79 -14.61 -9.48 -8.81
C GLU A 79 -13.60 -8.39 -8.44
N VAL A 80 -14.07 -7.21 -8.01
CA VAL A 80 -13.22 -6.13 -7.48
C VAL A 80 -12.34 -6.58 -6.30
N HIS A 81 -12.80 -7.53 -5.49
CA HIS A 81 -12.02 -8.04 -4.38
C HIS A 81 -10.91 -8.99 -4.82
N LEU A 82 -11.09 -9.74 -5.92
CA LEU A 82 -10.00 -10.55 -6.49
C LEU A 82 -8.90 -9.65 -7.06
N HIS A 83 -9.25 -8.51 -7.66
CA HIS A 83 -8.27 -7.51 -8.10
C HIS A 83 -7.52 -6.90 -6.91
N ALA A 84 -8.22 -6.43 -5.87
CA ALA A 84 -7.61 -5.86 -4.67
C ALA A 84 -6.69 -6.87 -3.96
N ALA A 85 -7.08 -8.13 -3.87
CA ALA A 85 -6.24 -9.18 -3.28
C ALA A 85 -4.92 -9.41 -4.03
N VAL A 86 -4.89 -9.17 -5.35
CA VAL A 86 -3.64 -9.18 -6.14
C VAL A 86 -2.82 -7.93 -5.88
N GLU A 87 -3.43 -6.74 -5.88
CA GLU A 87 -2.72 -5.48 -5.62
C GLU A 87 -2.02 -5.48 -4.24
N HIS A 88 -2.72 -5.94 -3.21
CA HIS A 88 -2.15 -6.09 -1.85
C HIS A 88 -1.01 -7.11 -1.80
N ARG A 89 -1.03 -8.19 -2.61
CA ARG A 89 0.09 -9.14 -2.70
C ARG A 89 1.30 -8.55 -3.39
N ASP A 90 1.09 -7.86 -4.51
CA ASP A 90 2.15 -7.16 -5.24
C ASP A 90 2.83 -6.10 -4.34
N HIS A 91 2.03 -5.39 -3.52
CA HIS A 91 2.53 -4.51 -2.46
C HIS A 91 3.35 -5.25 -1.40
N ALA A 92 2.83 -6.34 -0.82
CA ALA A 92 3.54 -7.11 0.20
C ALA A 92 4.92 -7.61 -0.28
N ASP A 93 4.98 -8.08 -1.52
CA ASP A 93 6.23 -8.53 -2.14
C ASP A 93 7.19 -7.37 -2.44
N ALA A 94 6.68 -6.20 -2.83
CA ALA A 94 7.49 -4.98 -2.98
C ALA A 94 8.09 -4.51 -1.63
N HIS A 95 7.31 -4.54 -0.55
CA HIS A 95 7.81 -4.25 0.81
C HIS A 95 8.90 -5.25 1.24
N ARG A 96 8.70 -6.55 1.03
CA ARG A 96 9.72 -7.58 1.34
C ARG A 96 11.00 -7.41 0.51
N ALA A 97 10.88 -7.15 -0.78
CA ALA A 97 12.03 -6.87 -1.65
C ALA A 97 12.79 -5.61 -1.17
N ARG A 98 12.10 -4.61 -0.62
CA ARG A 98 12.73 -3.42 -0.05
C ARG A 98 13.43 -3.71 1.28
N ALA A 99 12.83 -4.51 2.16
CA ALA A 99 13.46 -4.97 3.39
C ALA A 99 14.76 -5.76 3.12
N GLU A 100 14.76 -6.66 2.14
CA GLU A 100 15.95 -7.42 1.72
C GLU A 100 17.06 -6.51 1.16
N GLN A 101 16.72 -5.51 0.33
CA GLN A 101 17.67 -4.50 -0.15
C GLN A 101 18.33 -3.74 1.00
N LEU A 102 17.54 -3.28 1.98
CA LEU A 102 18.05 -2.53 3.14
C LEU A 102 18.98 -3.37 4.01
N ARG A 103 18.65 -4.66 4.24
CA ARG A 103 19.53 -5.61 4.95
C ARG A 103 20.84 -5.84 4.19
N SER A 104 20.74 -6.09 2.88
CA SER A 104 21.89 -6.35 2.02
C SER A 104 22.83 -5.15 1.95
N PHE A 105 22.26 -3.94 1.89
CA PHE A 105 23.01 -2.68 1.98
C PHE A 105 23.70 -2.53 3.34
N ALA A 106 22.97 -2.71 4.45
CA ALA A 106 23.54 -2.63 5.79
C ALA A 106 24.67 -3.66 6.02
N GLU A 107 24.53 -4.88 5.52
CA GLU A 107 25.58 -5.90 5.58
C GLU A 107 26.82 -5.50 4.76
N ALA A 108 26.63 -4.98 3.54
CA ALA A 108 27.71 -4.54 2.67
C ALA A 108 28.50 -3.34 3.25
N GLU A 109 27.81 -2.29 3.70
CA GLU A 109 28.43 -1.11 4.34
C GLU A 109 29.14 -1.47 5.64
N CYS A 110 28.59 -2.42 6.41
CA CYS A 110 29.22 -2.85 7.65
C CYS A 110 30.38 -3.84 7.41
N ALA A 111 30.52 -4.44 6.22
CA ALA A 111 31.44 -5.56 5.94
C ALA A 111 32.91 -5.24 6.25
N GLU A 112 33.36 -3.99 6.07
CA GLU A 112 34.72 -3.54 6.35
C GLU A 112 35.04 -3.49 7.86
N PHE A 113 34.02 -3.47 8.72
CA PHE A 113 34.16 -3.49 10.17
C PHE A 113 33.99 -4.90 10.73
N PRO A 114 35.00 -5.49 11.41
CA PRO A 114 34.87 -6.77 12.09
C PRO A 114 33.73 -6.77 13.12
N PRO A 115 33.06 -7.92 13.36
CA PRO A 115 31.97 -8.01 14.34
C PRO A 115 32.36 -7.50 15.73
N GLU A 116 33.61 -7.76 16.16
CA GLU A 116 34.17 -7.28 17.43
C GLU A 116 34.25 -5.76 17.48
N THR A 117 34.57 -5.11 16.36
CA THR A 117 34.63 -3.65 16.24
C THR A 117 33.23 -3.03 16.27
N ARG A 118 32.25 -3.63 15.56
CA ARG A 118 30.85 -3.19 15.60
C ARG A 118 30.29 -3.28 17.03
N ALA A 119 30.51 -4.42 17.70
CA ALA A 119 30.10 -4.67 19.08
C ALA A 119 30.87 -3.85 20.13
N SER A 120 31.92 -3.11 19.74
CA SER A 120 32.68 -2.21 20.62
C SER A 120 32.35 -0.73 20.41
N CYS A 121 31.50 -0.40 19.43
CA CYS A 121 31.21 0.99 19.05
C CYS A 121 30.09 1.58 19.95
N PRO A 122 30.37 2.54 20.84
CA PRO A 122 29.37 3.01 21.82
C PRO A 122 28.12 3.62 21.18
N LEU A 123 28.29 4.28 20.03
CA LEU A 123 27.22 4.86 19.21
C LEU A 123 26.26 3.81 18.64
N LEU A 124 26.74 2.58 18.35
CA LEU A 124 25.91 1.48 17.88
C LEU A 124 25.26 0.68 19.02
N LEU A 125 25.74 0.88 20.27
CA LEU A 125 25.21 0.22 21.47
C LEU A 125 24.19 1.07 22.23
N GLY A 126 23.91 2.30 21.77
CA GLY A 126 23.03 3.24 22.48
C GLY A 126 23.60 3.69 23.84
N LEU A 127 24.92 3.73 23.98
CA LEU A 127 25.63 4.13 25.22
C LEU A 127 26.01 5.62 25.22
N GLU A 128 25.13 6.48 24.71
CA GLU A 128 25.21 7.93 24.93
C GLU A 128 24.37 8.28 26.17
N GLU A 129 24.98 8.96 27.15
CA GLU A 129 24.37 9.36 28.43
C GLU A 129 23.44 10.59 28.34
#